data_AF-A0A9W9F666-F1
#
_entry.id   AF-A0A9W9F666-F1
#
_cell.length_a   1.000
_cell.length_b   1.000
_cell.length_c   1.000
_cell.angle_alpha   90.00
_cell.angle_beta   90.00
_cell.angle_gamma   90.00
#
_symmetry.space_group_name_H-M   'P 1'
#
loop_
_entity.id
_entity.type
_entity.pdbx_description
1 polymer ?
#
loop_
_entity_poly.entity_id
_entity_poly.type
_entity_poly.pdbx_seq_one_letter_code
_entity_poly.pdbx_strand_id
1 'polypeptide(L)'
;MTCTASSMTVESYPEVDAIASSTATPNEETGLIRDRRRRHSYHAPRRLSCDYQDADTVFIRVELFLAELERRMHWIEQYRKSHMDQIDASLKRGYATLEAVRDQCSITSGELMGSGKKRAKILVETLEGRYYEALVTKETLEQKAQASVRLMESFLSELESRAHAVRDRGIYGTIDDGWKAMDSKLVHAREVVDEGMERARRARHALRENIESALTLAQEKRLITYSDLPDPWRVNPHIVKGYRFTTSKIECVSSVFSPSNELVNIWSHVIGLVIVLAIAFYFYPLHTNFHASTKADVLIAAAFFFAACKCLVCSTIWHTMNSIASQTLMERFACVDYTGISMLVAASIVTTEYTAFYCEPFSRWTYIILTMSLGIGGVILPWHPTFNRHDMAWARVAFFVTLALTGFSPMAQLSYTRGIQWCLYFYAPVAKSILVYFVGACVYASKVPERWKPGLFDYCGGSHNIWHLAVLGGILFHYHAMQDLFAGAFVRAQGECPNLTS
;
A
#
# COMPACT_ATOMS: atom_id res chain seq x y z
N MET A 1 -27.02 30.76 25.43
CA MET A 1 -28.04 31.66 24.85
C MET A 1 -27.73 31.84 23.38
N THR A 2 -28.68 31.44 22.52
CA THR A 2 -29.08 32.08 21.24
C THR A 2 -27.97 32.63 20.33
N CYS A 3 -27.68 31.99 19.19
CA CYS A 3 -28.39 32.05 17.89
C CYS A 3 -28.03 33.28 17.02
N THR A 4 -27.61 32.98 15.78
CA THR A 4 -27.93 33.63 14.47
C THR A 4 -27.58 35.11 14.26
N ALA A 5 -27.24 35.64 13.08
CA ALA A 5 -26.94 35.18 11.72
C ALA A 5 -26.48 36.45 10.94
N SER A 6 -25.90 36.31 9.74
CA SER A 6 -26.08 37.27 8.63
C SER A 6 -25.65 36.67 7.29
N SER A 7 -26.23 37.22 6.23
CA SER A 7 -26.63 36.60 4.96
C SER A 7 -25.96 37.28 3.76
N MET A 8 -25.81 36.48 2.69
CA MET A 8 -25.84 36.73 1.22
C MET A 8 -25.40 38.06 0.59
N THR A 9 -24.71 37.93 -0.56
CA THR A 9 -24.93 38.72 -1.79
C THR A 9 -24.74 37.86 -3.05
N VAL A 10 -25.60 38.12 -4.04
CA VAL A 10 -25.67 37.57 -5.40
C VAL A 10 -25.61 38.76 -6.35
N GLU A 11 -24.96 38.64 -7.51
CA GLU A 11 -25.17 39.56 -8.63
C GLU A 11 -25.26 38.80 -9.96
N SER A 12 -26.15 39.31 -10.82
CA SER A 12 -26.70 38.75 -12.05
C SER A 12 -26.54 39.74 -13.23
N TYR A 13 -27.06 39.36 -14.41
CA TYR A 13 -27.45 40.16 -15.60
C TYR A 13 -26.62 39.91 -16.90
N PRO A 14 -27.15 40.19 -18.12
CA PRO A 14 -28.22 39.44 -18.82
C PRO A 14 -27.92 39.17 -20.32
N GLU A 15 -28.80 38.44 -21.02
CA GLU A 15 -28.90 38.34 -22.49
C GLU A 15 -29.85 39.42 -23.08
N VAL A 16 -29.73 39.68 -24.40
CA VAL A 16 -30.80 39.61 -25.45
C VAL A 16 -30.68 40.70 -26.56
N ASP A 17 -30.63 40.19 -27.81
CA ASP A 17 -31.17 40.66 -29.11
C ASP A 17 -30.49 41.64 -30.11
N ALA A 18 -30.27 41.07 -31.31
CA ALA A 18 -30.91 41.40 -32.61
C ALA A 18 -30.14 42.08 -33.77
N ILE A 19 -29.99 41.28 -34.85
CA ILE A 19 -30.33 41.52 -36.27
C ILE A 19 -29.59 42.63 -37.06
N ALA A 20 -28.86 42.25 -38.13
CA ALA A 20 -29.21 42.56 -39.53
C ALA A 20 -28.15 42.09 -40.56
N SER A 21 -28.63 41.90 -41.78
CA SER A 21 -28.17 41.11 -42.92
C SER A 21 -27.27 41.78 -43.97
N SER A 22 -26.59 40.91 -44.76
CA SER A 22 -26.28 41.01 -46.21
C SER A 22 -25.14 41.99 -46.62
N THR A 23 -24.29 41.78 -47.62
CA THR A 23 -24.37 41.14 -48.96
C THR A 23 -22.91 40.89 -49.46
N ALA A 24 -22.62 39.74 -50.07
CA ALA A 24 -22.29 39.54 -51.50
C ALA A 24 -20.81 39.24 -51.84
N THR A 25 -20.69 38.12 -52.56
CA THR A 25 -19.65 37.30 -53.25
C THR A 25 -18.79 38.04 -54.33
N PRO A 26 -17.90 37.43 -55.17
CA PRO A 26 -17.77 36.00 -55.54
C PRO A 26 -16.39 35.43 -55.99
N ASN A 27 -16.46 34.17 -56.48
CA ASN A 27 -15.58 33.41 -57.41
C ASN A 27 -14.38 32.63 -56.81
N GLU A 28 -14.09 31.39 -57.20
CA GLU A 28 -14.51 30.53 -58.34
C GLU A 28 -14.14 29.07 -57.95
N GLU A 29 -15.07 28.11 -58.02
CA GLU A 29 -15.17 27.04 -59.04
C GLU A 29 -14.15 25.89 -58.87
N THR A 30 -14.40 24.60 -59.10
CA THR A 30 -15.49 23.68 -59.50
C THR A 30 -14.83 22.28 -59.33
N GLY A 31 -15.43 21.11 -59.11
CA GLY A 31 -16.72 20.47 -59.41
C GLY A 31 -16.51 18.95 -59.15
N LEU A 32 -17.43 17.99 -59.14
CA LEU A 32 -18.86 17.88 -59.42
C LEU A 32 -19.36 16.57 -58.75
N ILE A 33 -20.47 16.68 -58.01
CA ILE A 33 -21.70 15.87 -58.16
C ILE A 33 -21.70 14.37 -57.76
N ARG A 34 -22.26 14.14 -56.56
CA ARG A 34 -23.53 13.41 -56.30
C ARG A 34 -23.59 11.93 -56.75
N ASP A 35 -23.72 11.04 -55.76
CA ASP A 35 -24.93 10.21 -55.75
C ASP A 35 -25.41 9.77 -54.36
N ARG A 36 -26.72 9.93 -54.17
CA ARG A 36 -27.46 9.60 -52.94
C ARG A 36 -27.70 8.09 -52.88
N ARG A 37 -27.16 7.42 -51.87
CA ARG A 37 -27.79 6.20 -51.31
C ARG A 37 -28.19 6.44 -49.87
N ARG A 38 -29.52 6.50 -49.65
CA ARG A 38 -30.19 6.45 -48.35
C ARG A 38 -29.58 5.33 -47.50
N ARG A 39 -28.84 5.68 -46.44
CA ARG A 39 -28.51 4.74 -45.36
C ARG A 39 -29.57 4.90 -44.27
N HIS A 40 -30.34 3.85 -44.06
CA HIS A 40 -31.21 3.68 -42.90
C HIS A 40 -30.36 3.79 -41.63
N SER A 41 -30.72 4.74 -40.77
CA SER A 41 -30.14 4.94 -39.46
C SER A 41 -30.66 3.89 -38.49
N TYR A 42 -29.85 2.89 -38.15
CA TYR A 42 -29.99 2.12 -36.92
C TYR A 42 -28.61 1.81 -36.34
N HIS A 43 -28.46 2.06 -35.04
CA HIS A 43 -27.30 1.82 -34.17
C HIS A 43 -26.15 2.84 -34.21
N ALA A 44 -26.38 3.99 -33.56
CA ALA A 44 -25.30 4.66 -32.82
C ALA A 44 -25.24 4.04 -31.40
N PRO A 45 -24.09 3.51 -30.93
CA PRO A 45 -23.96 3.11 -29.55
C PRO A 45 -23.91 4.37 -28.69
N ARG A 46 -24.98 4.60 -27.91
CA ARG A 46 -25.05 5.69 -26.95
C ARG A 46 -24.05 5.38 -25.82
N ARG A 47 -22.86 6.00 -25.87
CA ARG A 47 -21.97 6.07 -24.70
C ARG A 47 -22.68 6.90 -23.64
N LEU A 48 -23.32 6.23 -22.68
CA LEU A 48 -23.75 6.87 -21.43
C LEU A 48 -22.57 6.79 -20.44
N SER A 49 -21.75 7.84 -20.40
CA SER A 49 -20.93 8.14 -19.22
C SER A 49 -21.81 8.87 -18.22
N CYS A 50 -22.24 8.19 -17.16
CA CYS A 50 -22.72 8.83 -15.95
C CYS A 50 -22.12 8.05 -14.77
N ASP A 51 -21.11 8.66 -14.16
CA ASP A 51 -20.49 8.22 -12.91
C ASP A 51 -21.43 8.55 -11.76
N TYR A 52 -22.16 7.54 -11.28
CA TYR A 52 -22.66 7.50 -9.91
C TYR A 52 -22.45 6.07 -9.40
N GLN A 53 -21.55 5.93 -8.43
CA GLN A 53 -21.26 4.71 -7.68
C GLN A 53 -22.36 4.48 -6.64
N ASP A 54 -23.54 4.08 -7.09
CA ASP A 54 -24.60 3.63 -6.18
C ASP A 54 -24.79 2.12 -6.30
N ALA A 55 -24.83 1.41 -5.17
CA ALA A 55 -24.90 -0.05 -5.11
C ALA A 55 -26.09 -0.60 -5.91
N ASP A 56 -27.22 0.13 -5.87
CA ASP A 56 -28.44 -0.22 -6.60
C ASP A 56 -28.28 -0.08 -8.12
N THR A 57 -27.42 0.83 -8.59
CA THR A 57 -27.12 1.01 -10.03
C THR A 57 -26.38 -0.20 -10.61
N VAL A 58 -25.51 -0.85 -9.82
CA VAL A 58 -24.78 -2.05 -10.27
C VAL A 58 -25.75 -3.21 -10.48
N PHE A 59 -26.70 -3.41 -9.58
CA PHE A 59 -27.70 -4.47 -9.71
C PHE A 59 -28.67 -4.22 -10.88
N ILE A 60 -29.05 -2.96 -11.14
CA ILE A 60 -29.82 -2.60 -12.33
C ILE A 60 -29.04 -2.91 -13.63
N ARG A 61 -27.73 -2.68 -13.66
CA ARG A 61 -26.89 -3.05 -14.82
C ARG A 61 -26.84 -4.55 -15.06
N VAL A 62 -26.81 -5.36 -13.99
CA VAL A 62 -26.88 -6.82 -14.10
C VAL A 62 -28.22 -7.24 -14.71
N GLU A 63 -29.33 -6.65 -14.27
CA GLU A 63 -30.66 -6.94 -14.82
C GLU A 63 -30.77 -6.58 -16.31
N LEU A 64 -30.29 -5.39 -16.69
CA LEU A 64 -30.26 -4.95 -18.08
C LEU A 64 -29.40 -5.85 -18.95
N PHE A 65 -28.24 -6.28 -18.43
CA PHE A 65 -27.36 -7.22 -19.10
C PHE A 65 -28.03 -8.59 -19.30
N LEU A 66 -28.67 -9.14 -18.27
CA LEU A 66 -29.35 -10.45 -18.34
C LEU A 66 -30.55 -10.43 -19.30
N ALA A 67 -31.31 -9.33 -19.34
CA ALA A 67 -32.40 -9.15 -20.30
C ALA A 67 -31.90 -9.11 -21.76
N GLU A 68 -30.74 -8.51 -21.98
CA GLU A 68 -30.11 -8.40 -23.30
C GLU A 68 -29.36 -9.67 -23.70
N LEU A 69 -28.82 -10.41 -22.73
CA LEU A 69 -28.09 -11.67 -22.91
C LEU A 69 -28.93 -12.71 -23.68
N GLU A 70 -30.19 -12.87 -23.31
CA GLU A 70 -31.08 -13.84 -23.95
C GLU A 70 -31.29 -13.53 -25.43
N ARG A 71 -31.56 -12.25 -25.75
CA ARG A 71 -31.75 -11.77 -27.13
C ARG A 71 -30.49 -11.96 -27.98
N ARG A 72 -29.31 -11.60 -27.45
CA ARG A 72 -28.02 -11.70 -28.13
C ARG A 72 -27.60 -13.15 -28.34
N MET A 73 -27.78 -13.98 -27.33
CA MET A 73 -27.45 -15.40 -27.43
C MET A 73 -28.37 -16.15 -28.41
N HIS A 74 -29.64 -15.79 -28.50
CA HIS A 74 -30.57 -16.34 -29.49
C HIS A 74 -30.14 -16.01 -30.94
N TRP A 75 -29.69 -14.77 -31.18
CA TRP A 75 -29.13 -14.37 -32.47
C TRP A 75 -27.87 -15.17 -32.83
N ILE A 76 -26.93 -15.31 -31.89
CA ILE A 76 -25.71 -16.12 -32.06
C ILE A 76 -26.07 -17.57 -32.36
N GLU A 77 -27.09 -18.14 -31.69
CA GLU A 77 -27.52 -19.52 -31.89
C GLU A 77 -28.15 -19.74 -33.27
N GLN A 78 -29.00 -18.83 -33.73
CA GLN A 78 -29.63 -18.88 -35.04
C GLN A 78 -28.60 -18.72 -36.17
N TYR A 79 -27.60 -17.86 -35.96
CA TYR A 79 -26.46 -17.70 -36.87
C TYR A 79 -25.57 -18.95 -36.90
N ARG A 80 -25.25 -19.52 -35.73
CA ARG A 80 -24.48 -20.76 -35.59
C ARG A 80 -25.11 -21.90 -36.38
N LYS A 81 -26.41 -22.17 -36.18
CA LYS A 81 -27.14 -23.26 -36.84
C LYS A 81 -27.19 -23.15 -38.36
N SER A 82 -26.98 -21.96 -38.91
CA SER A 82 -27.06 -21.70 -40.35
C SER A 82 -25.71 -21.57 -41.06
N HIS A 83 -24.62 -21.25 -40.35
CA HIS A 83 -23.34 -20.87 -40.99
C HIS A 83 -22.06 -21.36 -40.27
N MET A 84 -22.13 -22.03 -39.11
CA MET A 84 -20.93 -22.42 -38.34
C MET A 84 -20.96 -23.88 -37.89
N ASP A 85 -20.35 -24.77 -38.67
CA ASP A 85 -20.13 -26.19 -38.28
C ASP A 85 -18.83 -26.43 -37.49
N GLN A 86 -17.93 -25.44 -37.41
CA GLN A 86 -16.68 -25.55 -36.64
C GLN A 86 -16.59 -24.43 -35.60
N ILE A 87 -16.91 -24.77 -34.35
CA ILE A 87 -16.62 -23.93 -33.18
C ILE A 87 -15.40 -24.53 -32.48
N ASP A 88 -14.39 -23.69 -32.27
CA ASP A 88 -13.18 -24.01 -31.52
C ASP A 88 -13.51 -24.45 -30.07
N ALA A 89 -12.73 -25.36 -29.49
CA ALA A 89 -13.04 -25.93 -28.16
C ALA A 89 -13.09 -24.88 -27.03
N SER A 90 -12.41 -23.74 -27.23
CA SER A 90 -12.42 -22.56 -26.36
C SER A 90 -13.77 -21.82 -26.36
N LEU A 91 -14.39 -21.62 -27.53
CA LEU A 91 -15.66 -20.93 -27.71
C LEU A 91 -16.84 -21.76 -27.16
N LYS A 92 -16.76 -23.08 -27.28
CA LYS A 92 -17.73 -24.00 -26.68
C LYS A 92 -17.82 -23.85 -25.15
N ARG A 93 -16.70 -23.56 -24.48
CA ARG A 93 -16.65 -23.35 -23.02
C ARG A 93 -17.20 -21.99 -22.60
N GLY A 94 -16.89 -20.92 -23.34
CA GLY A 94 -17.44 -19.58 -23.11
C GLY A 94 -18.95 -19.57 -23.29
N TYR A 95 -19.43 -20.13 -24.40
CA TYR A 95 -20.86 -20.29 -24.69
C TYR A 95 -21.58 -21.15 -23.64
N ALA A 96 -21.01 -22.29 -23.24
CA ALA A 96 -21.58 -23.13 -22.17
C ALA A 96 -21.59 -22.44 -20.78
N THR A 97 -20.82 -21.37 -20.59
CA THR A 97 -20.85 -20.56 -19.37
C THR A 97 -21.94 -19.50 -19.47
N LEU A 98 -22.11 -18.86 -20.62
CA LEU A 98 -23.22 -17.94 -20.90
C LEU A 98 -24.58 -18.64 -20.79
N GLU A 99 -24.69 -19.87 -21.30
CA GLU A 99 -25.89 -20.72 -21.15
C GLU A 99 -26.16 -21.05 -19.68
N ALA A 100 -25.13 -21.48 -18.94
CA ALA A 100 -25.29 -21.79 -17.52
C ALA A 100 -25.78 -20.58 -16.70
N VAL A 101 -25.26 -19.37 -16.99
CA VAL A 101 -25.72 -18.14 -16.35
C VAL A 101 -27.16 -17.81 -16.75
N ARG A 102 -27.51 -17.88 -18.05
CA ARG A 102 -28.88 -17.67 -18.52
C ARG A 102 -29.85 -18.60 -17.79
N ASP A 103 -29.56 -19.89 -17.78
CA ASP A 103 -30.46 -20.93 -17.27
C ASP A 103 -30.64 -20.83 -15.75
N GLN A 104 -29.58 -20.50 -15.01
CA GLN A 104 -29.66 -20.32 -13.56
C GLN A 104 -30.35 -19.00 -13.17
N CYS A 105 -30.18 -17.94 -13.96
CA CYS A 105 -30.85 -16.66 -13.69
C CYS A 105 -32.32 -16.63 -14.11
N SER A 106 -32.73 -17.40 -15.15
CA SER A 106 -34.11 -17.45 -15.66
C SER A 106 -35.10 -18.10 -14.68
N ILE A 107 -34.65 -19.12 -13.93
CA ILE A 107 -35.43 -19.84 -12.89
C ILE A 107 -35.89 -18.89 -11.77
N THR A 108 -35.17 -17.80 -11.54
CA THR A 108 -35.44 -16.85 -10.44
C THR A 108 -36.35 -15.69 -10.86
N SER A 109 -36.93 -15.71 -12.08
CA SER A 109 -37.72 -14.60 -12.65
C SER A 109 -39.12 -14.39 -12.07
N GLY A 110 -39.63 -15.28 -11.22
CA GLY A 110 -41.01 -15.25 -10.72
C GLY A 110 -41.28 -14.41 -9.46
N GLU A 111 -40.28 -13.81 -8.81
CA GLU A 111 -40.47 -13.14 -7.50
C GLU A 111 -40.20 -11.63 -7.56
N LEU A 112 -41.26 -10.82 -7.37
CA LEU A 112 -41.24 -9.36 -7.41
C LEU A 112 -40.80 -8.75 -6.06
N MET A 113 -39.55 -8.28 -6.05
CA MET A 113 -38.83 -7.35 -5.13
C MET A 113 -37.56 -7.98 -4.52
N GLY A 114 -36.40 -7.39 -4.83
CA GLY A 114 -35.06 -7.90 -4.45
C GLY A 114 -34.35 -8.78 -5.49
N SER A 115 -34.98 -8.97 -6.66
CA SER A 115 -34.52 -9.84 -7.76
C SER A 115 -33.09 -9.56 -8.25
N GLY A 116 -32.71 -8.28 -8.43
CA GLY A 116 -31.41 -7.90 -9.01
C GLY A 116 -30.19 -8.31 -8.18
N LYS A 117 -30.28 -8.22 -6.86
CA LYS A 117 -29.19 -8.63 -5.95
C LYS A 117 -29.06 -10.16 -5.90
N LYS A 118 -30.19 -10.89 -5.91
CA LYS A 118 -30.22 -12.35 -5.95
C LYS A 118 -29.62 -12.89 -7.26
N ARG A 119 -29.98 -12.28 -8.39
CA ARG A 119 -29.43 -12.61 -9.72
C ARG A 119 -27.96 -12.26 -9.87
N ALA A 120 -27.52 -11.12 -9.34
CA ALA A 120 -26.11 -10.76 -9.27
C ALA A 120 -25.29 -11.74 -8.42
N LYS A 121 -25.86 -12.24 -7.31
CA LYS A 121 -25.22 -13.27 -6.48
C LYS A 121 -25.08 -14.59 -7.26
N ILE A 122 -26.13 -15.05 -7.92
CA ILE A 122 -26.09 -16.26 -8.76
C ILE A 122 -25.03 -16.10 -9.86
N LEU A 123 -25.06 -14.98 -10.59
CA LEU A 123 -24.06 -14.64 -11.62
C LEU A 123 -22.62 -14.74 -11.09
N VAL A 124 -22.36 -14.17 -9.93
CA VAL A 124 -21.03 -14.21 -9.30
C VAL A 124 -20.67 -15.64 -8.88
N GLU A 125 -21.58 -16.40 -8.26
CA GLU A 125 -21.34 -17.79 -7.84
C GLU A 125 -21.06 -18.72 -9.02
N THR A 126 -21.81 -18.61 -10.11
CA THR A 126 -21.61 -19.39 -11.35
C THR A 126 -20.24 -19.10 -11.97
N LEU A 127 -19.80 -17.84 -11.94
CA LEU A 127 -18.51 -17.43 -12.48
C LEU A 127 -17.36 -17.73 -11.51
N GLU A 128 -17.54 -17.63 -10.20
CA GLU A 128 -16.52 -18.01 -9.21
C GLU A 128 -16.18 -19.51 -9.30
N GLY A 129 -17.17 -20.35 -9.59
CA GLY A 129 -16.96 -21.79 -9.81
C GLY A 129 -16.13 -22.13 -11.06
N ARG A 130 -16.06 -21.23 -12.06
CA ARG A 130 -15.36 -21.47 -13.34
C ARG A 130 -14.17 -20.55 -13.61
N TYR A 131 -14.12 -19.37 -12.99
CA TYR A 131 -13.16 -18.28 -13.21
C TYR A 131 -12.79 -17.60 -11.87
N TYR A 132 -12.45 -18.43 -10.88
CA TYR A 132 -12.16 -18.03 -9.50
C TYR A 132 -11.16 -16.85 -9.38
N GLU A 133 -10.05 -16.87 -10.10
CA GLU A 133 -8.98 -15.86 -9.93
C GLU A 133 -9.33 -14.46 -10.48
N ALA A 134 -10.28 -14.34 -11.43
CA ALA A 134 -10.69 -13.06 -11.97
C ALA A 134 -11.56 -12.24 -11.00
N LEU A 135 -12.25 -12.91 -10.06
CA LEU A 135 -13.21 -12.30 -9.13
C LEU A 135 -12.68 -12.17 -7.70
N VAL A 136 -11.60 -12.89 -7.34
CA VAL A 136 -10.99 -12.88 -6.00
C VAL A 136 -10.34 -11.55 -5.62
N THR A 137 -9.94 -10.72 -6.59
CA THR A 137 -9.34 -9.40 -6.32
C THR A 137 -10.35 -8.34 -5.84
N LYS A 138 -11.64 -8.69 -5.73
CA LYS A 138 -12.72 -7.77 -5.36
C LYS A 138 -13.36 -8.21 -4.04
N GLU A 139 -13.45 -7.30 -3.08
CA GLU A 139 -13.91 -7.60 -1.72
C GLU A 139 -15.44 -7.51 -1.56
N THR A 140 -16.13 -6.70 -2.38
CA THR A 140 -17.58 -6.49 -2.29
C THR A 140 -18.36 -7.20 -3.41
N LEU A 141 -19.59 -7.63 -3.10
CA LEU A 141 -20.49 -8.29 -4.06
C LEU A 141 -20.74 -7.42 -5.30
N GLU A 142 -20.85 -6.10 -5.14
CA GLU A 142 -21.06 -5.15 -6.23
C GLU A 142 -19.87 -5.10 -7.19
N GLN A 143 -18.65 -5.06 -6.64
CA GLN A 143 -17.43 -5.06 -7.46
C GLN A 143 -17.27 -6.39 -8.21
N LYS A 144 -17.60 -7.51 -7.56
CA LYS A 144 -17.63 -8.83 -8.19
C LYS A 144 -18.68 -8.89 -9.30
N ALA A 145 -19.90 -8.44 -9.04
CA ALA A 145 -20.99 -8.40 -10.02
C ALA A 145 -20.64 -7.51 -11.23
N GLN A 146 -20.04 -6.35 -11.01
CA GLN A 146 -19.59 -5.46 -12.08
C GLN A 146 -18.47 -6.08 -12.92
N ALA A 147 -17.51 -6.76 -12.29
CA ALA A 147 -16.44 -7.47 -12.98
C ALA A 147 -17.01 -8.66 -13.79
N SER A 148 -17.94 -9.42 -13.21
CA SER A 148 -18.66 -10.51 -13.87
C SER A 148 -19.40 -10.07 -15.13
N VAL A 149 -20.16 -8.97 -15.04
CA VAL A 149 -20.87 -8.39 -16.21
C VAL A 149 -19.87 -7.98 -17.29
N ARG A 150 -18.78 -7.29 -16.93
CA ARG A 150 -17.75 -6.88 -17.91
C ARG A 150 -17.09 -8.07 -18.60
N LEU A 151 -16.79 -9.12 -17.86
CA LEU A 151 -16.20 -10.35 -18.38
C LEU A 151 -17.15 -11.04 -19.38
N MET A 152 -18.42 -11.20 -19.01
CA MET A 152 -19.41 -11.81 -19.90
C MET A 152 -19.71 -10.95 -21.13
N GLU A 153 -19.76 -9.62 -20.97
CA GLU A 153 -19.95 -8.68 -22.09
C GLU A 153 -18.80 -8.75 -23.09
N SER A 154 -17.57 -8.95 -22.59
CA SER A 154 -16.40 -9.20 -23.43
C SER A 154 -16.55 -10.49 -24.24
N PHE A 155 -17.01 -11.59 -23.61
CA PHE A 155 -17.23 -12.85 -24.31
C PHE A 155 -18.35 -12.77 -25.37
N LEU A 156 -19.47 -12.11 -25.04
CA LEU A 156 -20.55 -11.88 -26.01
C LEU A 156 -20.10 -11.04 -27.18
N SER A 157 -19.39 -9.94 -26.91
CA SER A 157 -18.89 -9.05 -27.96
C SER A 157 -17.86 -9.76 -28.85
N GLU A 158 -17.03 -10.64 -28.30
CA GLU A 158 -16.13 -11.49 -29.07
C GLU A 158 -16.90 -12.46 -29.98
N LEU A 159 -17.92 -13.15 -29.44
CA LEU A 159 -18.78 -14.05 -30.22
C LEU A 159 -19.51 -13.32 -31.37
N GLU A 160 -20.06 -12.15 -31.09
CA GLU A 160 -20.75 -11.34 -32.11
C GLU A 160 -19.79 -10.80 -33.15
N SER A 161 -18.62 -10.30 -32.74
CA SER A 161 -17.60 -9.80 -33.68
C SER A 161 -17.14 -10.90 -34.64
N ARG A 162 -16.99 -12.14 -34.15
CA ARG A 162 -16.65 -13.30 -34.98
C ARG A 162 -17.80 -13.70 -35.89
N ALA A 163 -19.04 -13.70 -35.41
CA ALA A 163 -20.22 -13.96 -36.25
C ALA A 163 -20.37 -12.90 -37.36
N HIS A 164 -20.10 -11.63 -37.06
CA HIS A 164 -20.07 -10.55 -38.05
C HIS A 164 -18.91 -10.69 -39.03
N ALA A 165 -17.71 -11.06 -38.55
CA ALA A 165 -16.56 -11.30 -39.41
C ALA A 165 -16.78 -12.48 -40.37
N VAL A 166 -17.43 -13.56 -39.92
CA VAL A 166 -17.80 -14.70 -40.79
C VAL A 166 -18.86 -14.29 -41.81
N ARG A 167 -19.80 -13.40 -41.46
CA ARG A 167 -20.77 -12.82 -42.40
C ARG A 167 -20.10 -11.91 -43.44
N ASP A 168 -19.07 -11.16 -43.05
CA ASP A 168 -18.34 -10.27 -43.94
C ASP A 168 -17.24 -10.98 -44.76
N ARG A 169 -16.99 -12.28 -44.54
CA ARG A 169 -16.15 -13.15 -45.41
C ARG A 169 -16.62 -13.22 -46.87
N GLY A 170 -17.80 -12.70 -47.18
CA GLY A 170 -18.22 -12.50 -48.56
C GLY A 170 -17.35 -11.50 -49.34
N ILE A 171 -16.59 -10.62 -48.68
CA ILE A 171 -15.84 -9.55 -49.34
C ILE A 171 -14.48 -9.27 -48.64
N TYR A 172 -13.39 -9.59 -49.35
CA TYR A 172 -11.95 -9.25 -49.15
C TYR A 172 -11.09 -10.01 -48.11
N GLY A 173 -10.02 -10.63 -48.63
CA GLY A 173 -9.01 -11.43 -47.89
C GLY A 173 -7.84 -10.66 -47.26
N THR A 174 -7.82 -9.32 -47.31
CA THR A 174 -6.72 -8.52 -46.72
C THR A 174 -6.92 -8.18 -45.23
N ILE A 175 -8.14 -8.37 -44.70
CA ILE A 175 -8.45 -8.20 -43.27
C ILE A 175 -8.18 -9.49 -42.47
N ASP A 176 -8.17 -10.65 -43.14
CA ASP A 176 -7.96 -11.97 -42.53
C ASP A 176 -6.54 -12.11 -41.93
N ASP A 177 -5.52 -11.56 -42.58
CA ASP A 177 -4.14 -11.61 -42.09
C ASP A 177 -3.92 -10.74 -40.84
N GLY A 178 -4.57 -9.58 -40.78
CA GLY A 178 -4.57 -8.72 -39.60
C GLY A 178 -5.31 -9.36 -38.41
N TRP A 179 -6.41 -10.06 -38.68
CA TRP A 179 -7.16 -10.83 -37.69
C TRP A 179 -6.38 -12.03 -37.17
N LYS A 180 -5.77 -12.83 -38.05
CA LYS A 180 -4.89 -13.95 -37.65
C LYS A 180 -3.70 -13.48 -36.82
N ALA A 181 -3.11 -12.34 -37.18
CA ALA A 181 -2.02 -11.76 -36.39
C ALA A 181 -2.48 -11.26 -35.02
N MET A 182 -3.68 -10.67 -34.90
CA MET A 182 -4.24 -10.23 -33.62
C MET A 182 -4.68 -11.41 -32.73
N ASP A 183 -5.35 -12.41 -33.31
CA ASP A 183 -5.78 -13.63 -32.63
C ASP A 183 -4.56 -14.43 -32.14
N SER A 184 -3.51 -14.56 -32.97
CA SER A 184 -2.24 -15.17 -32.55
C SER A 184 -1.57 -14.40 -31.40
N LYS A 185 -1.54 -13.06 -31.44
CA LYS A 185 -1.00 -12.24 -30.33
C LYS A 185 -1.83 -12.38 -29.06
N LEU A 186 -3.16 -12.49 -29.17
CA LEU A 186 -4.06 -12.59 -28.03
C LEU A 186 -4.04 -14.00 -27.41
N VAL A 187 -3.98 -15.04 -28.23
CA VAL A 187 -3.74 -16.42 -27.79
C VAL A 187 -2.40 -16.51 -27.07
N HIS A 188 -1.33 -15.94 -27.63
CA HIS A 188 -0.03 -15.90 -26.97
C HIS A 188 -0.07 -15.13 -25.64
N ALA A 189 -0.72 -13.97 -25.60
CA ALA A 189 -0.87 -13.21 -24.35
C ALA A 189 -1.66 -14.01 -23.29
N ARG A 190 -2.69 -14.75 -23.70
CA ARG A 190 -3.46 -15.62 -22.82
C ARG A 190 -2.65 -16.81 -22.33
N GLU A 191 -1.89 -17.47 -23.20
CA GLU A 191 -0.99 -18.57 -22.82
C GLU A 191 0.05 -18.11 -21.80
N VAL A 192 0.65 -16.93 -22.00
CA VAL A 192 1.60 -16.34 -21.04
C VAL A 192 0.94 -16.06 -19.69
N VAL A 193 -0.31 -15.58 -19.69
CA VAL A 193 -1.08 -15.33 -18.46
C VAL A 193 -1.46 -16.64 -17.77
N ASP A 194 -2.00 -17.62 -18.49
CA ASP A 194 -2.41 -18.93 -17.97
C ASP A 194 -1.18 -19.69 -17.42
N GLU A 195 -0.04 -19.64 -18.13
CA GLU A 195 1.22 -20.21 -17.65
C GLU A 195 1.73 -19.48 -16.40
N GLY A 196 1.60 -18.16 -16.35
CA GLY A 196 1.91 -17.35 -15.17
C GLY A 196 1.05 -17.73 -13.96
N MET A 197 -0.25 -17.93 -14.17
CA MET A 197 -1.21 -18.34 -13.14
C MET A 197 -0.92 -19.76 -12.63
N GLU A 198 -0.62 -20.70 -13.53
CA GLU A 198 -0.22 -22.05 -13.12
C GLU A 198 1.08 -22.05 -12.30
N ARG A 199 2.09 -21.29 -12.73
CA ARG A 199 3.34 -21.14 -11.97
C ARG A 199 3.07 -20.55 -10.58
N ALA A 200 2.20 -19.53 -10.47
CA ALA A 200 1.81 -18.94 -9.19
C ALA A 200 1.07 -19.95 -8.30
N ARG A 201 0.16 -20.76 -8.87
CA ARG A 201 -0.55 -21.81 -8.15
C ARG A 201 0.39 -22.91 -7.64
N ARG A 202 1.33 -23.38 -8.48
CA ARG A 202 2.36 -24.35 -8.08
C ARG A 202 3.24 -23.80 -6.95
N ALA A 203 3.68 -22.55 -7.05
CA ALA A 203 4.48 -21.91 -6.01
C ALA A 203 3.71 -21.79 -4.68
N ARG A 204 2.42 -21.46 -4.71
CA ARG A 204 1.58 -21.42 -3.49
C ARG A 204 1.40 -22.80 -2.85
N HIS A 205 1.21 -23.84 -3.66
CA HIS A 205 1.10 -25.21 -3.16
C HIS A 205 2.41 -25.67 -2.51
N ALA A 206 3.54 -25.48 -3.19
CA ALA A 206 4.86 -25.80 -2.66
C ALA A 206 5.16 -25.04 -1.35
N LEU A 207 4.80 -23.75 -1.28
CA LEU A 207 4.95 -22.97 -0.05
C LEU A 207 4.11 -23.54 1.10
N ARG A 208 2.87 -23.95 0.82
CA ARG A 208 1.98 -24.54 1.84
C ARG A 208 2.55 -25.87 2.36
N GLU A 209 3.02 -26.73 1.48
CA GLU A 209 3.67 -27.99 1.86
C GLU A 209 4.93 -27.74 2.70
N ASN A 210 5.76 -26.78 2.32
CA ASN A 210 6.94 -26.39 3.09
C ASN A 210 6.57 -25.84 4.48
N ILE A 211 5.50 -25.05 4.60
CA ILE A 211 4.99 -24.55 5.89
C ILE A 211 4.52 -25.72 6.77
N GLU A 212 3.74 -26.65 6.22
CA GLU A 212 3.25 -27.82 6.94
C GLU A 212 4.42 -28.70 7.43
N SER A 213 5.43 -28.93 6.59
CA SER A 213 6.65 -29.65 6.96
C SER A 213 7.48 -28.93 8.03
N ALA A 214 7.57 -27.60 7.97
CA ALA A 214 8.29 -26.83 8.97
C ALA A 214 7.58 -26.86 10.34
N LEU A 215 6.23 -26.88 10.34
CA LEU A 215 5.42 -26.98 11.55
C LEU A 215 5.58 -28.34 12.24
N THR A 216 5.59 -29.44 11.50
CA THR A 216 5.80 -30.78 12.09
C THR A 216 7.19 -30.88 12.71
N LEU A 217 8.23 -30.41 12.02
CA LEU A 217 9.59 -30.36 12.55
C LEU A 217 9.70 -29.47 13.80
N ALA A 218 8.99 -28.33 13.82
CA ALA A 218 8.96 -27.45 14.98
C ALA A 218 8.23 -28.07 16.17
N GLN A 219 7.19 -28.89 15.95
CA GLN A 219 6.53 -29.64 17.02
C GLN A 219 7.44 -30.71 17.63
N GLU A 220 8.26 -31.38 16.82
CA GLU A 220 9.19 -32.42 17.29
C GLU A 220 10.43 -31.84 17.99
N LYS A 221 11.07 -30.84 17.38
CA LYS A 221 12.39 -30.33 17.81
C LYS A 221 12.32 -29.02 18.59
N ARG A 222 11.15 -28.35 18.64
CA ARG A 222 10.90 -27.00 19.18
C ARG A 222 11.61 -25.87 18.43
N LEU A 223 12.88 -26.03 18.09
CA LEU A 223 13.69 -25.10 17.31
C LEU A 223 14.14 -25.77 16.02
N ILE A 224 13.96 -25.07 14.90
CA ILE A 224 14.33 -25.56 13.57
C ILE A 224 15.54 -24.80 13.02
N THR A 225 16.11 -25.31 11.94
CA THR A 225 17.26 -24.70 11.26
C THR A 225 16.84 -23.80 10.10
N TYR A 226 17.76 -22.98 9.60
CA TYR A 226 17.52 -22.10 8.46
C TYR A 226 17.04 -22.86 7.21
N SER A 227 17.59 -24.05 6.96
CA SER A 227 17.19 -24.90 5.84
C SER A 227 15.77 -25.46 5.98
N ASP A 228 15.25 -25.55 7.20
CA ASP A 228 13.90 -26.09 7.44
C ASP A 228 12.81 -25.02 7.30
N LEU A 229 13.18 -23.73 7.32
CA LEU A 229 12.22 -22.64 7.22
C LEU A 229 11.65 -22.50 5.80
N PRO A 230 10.38 -22.09 5.64
CA PRO A 230 9.86 -21.69 4.35
C PRO A 230 10.49 -20.36 3.89
N ASP A 231 10.58 -20.15 2.56
CA ASP A 231 11.32 -19.04 1.96
C ASP A 231 10.99 -17.64 2.52
N PRO A 232 9.72 -17.26 2.80
CA PRO A 232 9.42 -15.93 3.35
C PRO A 232 10.04 -15.65 4.73
N TRP A 233 10.39 -16.67 5.50
CA TRP A 233 10.99 -16.55 6.84
C TRP A 233 12.53 -16.63 6.81
N ARG A 234 13.13 -16.94 5.65
CA ARG A 234 14.58 -17.13 5.48
C ARG A 234 15.35 -15.81 5.31
N VAL A 235 15.30 -14.94 6.32
CA VAL A 235 15.83 -13.56 6.24
C VAL A 235 17.37 -13.47 6.23
N ASN A 236 18.08 -14.23 7.07
CA ASN A 236 19.53 -14.16 7.21
C ASN A 236 20.18 -15.55 7.10
N PRO A 237 20.88 -15.88 6.00
CA PRO A 237 21.47 -17.20 5.79
C PRO A 237 22.66 -17.52 6.71
N HIS A 238 23.20 -16.53 7.42
CA HIS A 238 24.34 -16.72 8.32
C HIS A 238 23.93 -17.19 9.73
N ILE A 239 22.64 -17.08 10.07
CA ILE A 239 22.06 -17.61 11.29
C ILE A 239 21.50 -18.99 10.98
N VAL A 240 22.08 -20.05 11.54
CA VAL A 240 21.84 -21.41 11.05
C VAL A 240 20.82 -22.17 11.88
N LYS A 241 20.79 -21.96 13.20
CA LYS A 241 19.87 -22.63 14.15
C LYS A 241 19.14 -21.64 15.05
N GLY A 242 18.16 -22.16 15.80
CA GLY A 242 17.48 -21.43 16.86
C GLY A 242 16.17 -20.75 16.43
N TYR A 243 15.65 -21.09 15.25
CA TYR A 243 14.41 -20.54 14.73
C TYR A 243 13.18 -21.16 15.39
N ARG A 244 12.22 -20.31 15.71
CA ARG A 244 10.89 -20.69 16.20
C ARG A 244 9.91 -20.70 15.03
N PHE A 245 8.97 -21.64 15.02
CA PHE A 245 7.92 -21.68 14.01
C PHE A 245 6.63 -22.28 14.59
N THR A 246 5.54 -21.52 14.61
CA THR A 246 4.26 -21.97 15.21
C THR A 246 3.05 -21.29 14.56
N THR A 247 1.88 -21.93 14.64
CA THR A 247 0.59 -21.33 14.31
C THR A 247 -0.04 -20.59 15.49
N SER A 248 0.38 -20.91 16.73
CA SER A 248 -0.22 -20.40 17.95
C SER A 248 0.39 -19.07 18.38
N LYS A 249 -0.46 -18.04 18.49
CA LYS A 249 -0.06 -16.71 19.01
C LYS A 249 0.41 -16.78 20.47
N ILE A 250 -0.18 -17.69 21.25
CA ILE A 250 0.15 -17.86 22.67
C ILE A 250 1.55 -18.47 22.80
N GLU A 251 1.91 -19.42 21.94
CA GLU A 251 3.26 -19.99 21.91
C GLU A 251 4.30 -18.95 21.50
N CYS A 252 3.99 -18.07 20.53
CA CYS A 252 4.85 -16.93 20.22
C CYS A 252 5.18 -16.09 21.47
N VAL A 253 4.16 -15.74 22.27
CA VAL A 253 4.33 -14.96 23.50
C VAL A 253 5.06 -15.75 24.59
N SER A 254 4.69 -17.02 24.80
CA SER A 254 5.35 -17.88 25.80
C SER A 254 6.83 -18.11 25.48
N SER A 255 7.19 -18.13 24.19
CA SER A 255 8.55 -18.33 23.73
C SER A 255 9.51 -17.17 24.03
N VAL A 256 9.01 -16.00 24.48
CA VAL A 256 9.83 -14.88 24.98
C VAL A 256 10.79 -15.30 26.09
N PHE A 257 10.39 -16.29 26.91
CA PHE A 257 11.20 -16.83 28.01
C PHE A 257 11.99 -18.08 27.60
N SER A 258 12.01 -18.43 26.31
CA SER A 258 12.65 -19.63 25.79
C SER A 258 13.89 -19.27 24.96
N PRO A 259 14.98 -20.06 25.05
CA PRO A 259 16.14 -19.87 24.18
C PRO A 259 15.73 -19.93 22.70
N SER A 260 16.02 -18.86 21.97
CA SER A 260 15.82 -18.75 20.52
C SER A 260 16.79 -17.72 19.96
N ASN A 261 16.96 -17.69 18.64
CA ASN A 261 17.76 -16.66 17.97
C ASN A 261 17.18 -15.23 18.13
N GLU A 262 15.92 -15.12 18.54
CA GLU A 262 15.23 -13.85 18.78
C GLU A 262 15.28 -13.39 20.24
N LEU A 263 15.78 -14.22 21.17
CA LEU A 263 15.76 -13.92 22.61
C LEU A 263 16.41 -12.58 22.93
N VAL A 264 17.62 -12.33 22.40
CA VAL A 264 18.35 -11.08 22.65
C VAL A 264 17.67 -9.89 21.98
N ASN A 265 17.07 -10.06 20.79
CA ASN A 265 16.31 -9.00 20.12
C ASN A 265 15.09 -8.59 20.96
N ILE A 266 14.35 -9.56 21.51
CA ILE A 266 13.19 -9.28 22.36
C ILE A 266 13.63 -8.60 23.66
N TRP A 267 14.56 -9.20 24.40
CA TRP A 267 14.92 -8.72 25.74
C TRP A 267 15.70 -7.41 25.74
N SER A 268 16.52 -7.14 24.72
CA SER A 268 17.24 -5.86 24.63
C SER A 268 16.28 -4.67 24.54
N HIS A 269 15.20 -4.78 23.76
CA HIS A 269 14.18 -3.74 23.68
C HIS A 269 13.18 -3.73 24.84
N VAL A 270 12.88 -4.88 25.47
CA VAL A 270 12.10 -4.92 26.73
C VAL A 270 12.85 -4.21 27.86
N ILE A 271 14.13 -4.52 28.04
CA ILE A 271 14.98 -3.86 29.03
C ILE A 271 15.14 -2.38 28.68
N GLY A 272 15.36 -2.08 27.39
CA GLY A 272 15.39 -0.71 26.89
C GLY A 272 14.12 0.07 27.24
N LEU A 273 12.94 -0.54 27.10
CA LEU A 273 11.66 0.09 27.45
C LEU A 273 11.61 0.44 28.94
N VAL A 274 12.02 -0.48 29.82
CA VAL A 274 12.07 -0.23 31.27
C VAL A 274 13.02 0.93 31.58
N ILE A 275 14.21 0.97 30.94
CA ILE A 275 15.18 2.05 31.11
C ILE A 275 14.57 3.39 30.66
N VAL A 276 13.97 3.45 29.46
CA VAL A 276 13.39 4.68 28.92
C VAL A 276 12.20 5.15 29.77
N LEU A 277 11.36 4.24 30.28
CA LEU A 277 10.28 4.58 31.21
C LEU A 277 10.82 5.13 32.54
N ALA A 278 11.87 4.52 33.09
CA ALA A 278 12.52 5.04 34.29
C ALA A 278 13.09 6.44 34.03
N ILE A 279 13.70 6.68 32.87
CA ILE A 279 14.17 8.02 32.49
C ILE A 279 13.01 9.00 32.37
N ALA A 280 11.95 8.65 31.64
CA ALA A 280 10.83 9.54 31.36
C ALA A 280 10.05 9.94 32.64
N PHE A 281 9.83 9.00 33.56
CA PHE A 281 8.98 9.22 34.74
C PHE A 281 9.73 9.52 36.03
N TYR A 282 11.01 9.15 36.14
CA TYR A 282 11.81 9.37 37.34
C TYR A 282 12.96 10.34 37.11
N PHE A 283 13.89 10.04 36.19
CA PHE A 283 15.10 10.87 36.06
C PHE A 283 14.86 12.23 35.38
N TYR A 284 14.00 12.28 34.35
CA TYR A 284 13.72 13.51 33.63
C TYR A 284 13.01 14.57 34.50
N PRO A 285 11.96 14.24 35.27
CA PRO A 285 11.33 15.21 36.16
C PRO A 285 12.22 15.71 37.31
N LEU A 286 13.22 14.91 37.72
CA LEU A 286 14.18 15.29 38.76
C LEU A 286 15.31 16.19 38.25
N HIS A 287 15.47 16.32 36.93
CA HIS A 287 16.53 17.13 36.36
C HIS A 287 16.24 18.63 36.52
N THR A 288 17.26 19.43 36.78
CA THR A 288 17.12 20.90 37.01
C THR A 288 16.43 21.60 35.84
N ASN A 289 16.75 21.19 34.61
CA ASN A 289 16.12 21.69 33.39
C ASN A 289 14.60 21.56 33.39
N PHE A 290 14.04 20.51 34.01
CA PHE A 290 12.59 20.27 34.01
C PHE A 290 11.81 21.40 34.69
N HIS A 291 12.37 22.00 35.75
CA HIS A 291 11.76 23.12 36.45
C HIS A 291 11.91 24.46 35.71
N ALA A 292 12.88 24.56 34.81
CA ALA A 292 13.06 25.71 33.92
C ALA A 292 12.24 25.61 32.62
N SER A 293 11.83 24.41 32.25
CA SER A 293 11.06 24.11 31.04
C SER A 293 9.66 24.72 31.06
N THR A 294 9.26 25.29 29.92
CA THR A 294 7.85 25.63 29.65
C THR A 294 7.01 24.37 29.43
N LYS A 295 5.68 24.51 29.42
CA LYS A 295 4.78 23.41 29.07
C LYS A 295 5.03 22.86 27.66
N ALA A 296 5.47 23.72 26.73
CA ALA A 296 5.80 23.30 25.37
C ALA A 296 7.09 22.47 25.32
N ASP A 297 8.11 22.86 26.08
CA ASP A 297 9.37 22.10 26.21
C ASP A 297 9.10 20.69 26.76
N VAL A 298 8.29 20.62 27.82
CA VAL A 298 7.87 19.34 28.41
C VAL A 298 7.08 18.50 27.42
N LEU A 299 6.20 19.11 26.60
CA LEU A 299 5.42 18.40 25.58
C LEU A 299 6.32 17.79 24.49
N ILE A 300 7.32 18.54 24.02
CA ILE A 300 8.28 18.06 22.99
C ILE A 300 9.10 16.89 23.55
N ALA A 301 9.62 17.02 24.77
CA ALA A 301 10.33 15.92 25.42
C ALA A 301 9.42 14.69 25.65
N ALA A 302 8.17 14.90 26.08
CA ALA A 302 7.19 13.83 26.26
C ALA A 302 6.86 13.12 24.93
N ALA A 303 6.77 13.87 23.82
CA ALA A 303 6.56 13.30 22.50
C ALA A 303 7.75 12.41 22.08
N PHE A 304 8.98 12.83 22.35
CA PHE A 304 10.17 12.00 22.13
C PHE A 304 10.14 10.72 22.95
N PHE A 305 9.88 10.80 24.26
CA PHE A 305 9.80 9.61 25.12
C PHE A 305 8.67 8.67 24.71
N PHE A 306 7.50 9.20 24.34
CA PHE A 306 6.39 8.41 23.82
C PHE A 306 6.81 7.68 22.53
N ALA A 307 7.44 8.37 21.58
CA ALA A 307 7.90 7.78 20.34
C ALA A 307 8.98 6.70 20.58
N ALA A 308 9.91 6.93 21.52
CA ALA A 308 10.93 5.97 21.93
C ALA A 308 10.31 4.71 22.55
N CYS A 309 9.42 4.86 23.54
CA CYS A 309 8.70 3.74 24.14
C CYS A 309 7.88 2.97 23.09
N LYS A 310 7.16 3.68 22.22
CA LYS A 310 6.40 3.06 21.13
C LYS A 310 7.31 2.25 20.21
N CYS A 311 8.46 2.78 19.82
CA CYS A 311 9.43 2.09 18.97
C CYS A 311 9.88 0.77 19.59
N LEU A 312 10.26 0.79 20.88
CA LEU A 312 10.72 -0.40 21.60
C LEU A 312 9.60 -1.44 21.76
N VAL A 313 8.37 -1.01 22.05
CA VAL A 313 7.18 -1.88 22.12
C VAL A 313 6.88 -2.51 20.76
N CYS A 314 6.82 -1.70 19.69
CA CYS A 314 6.56 -2.19 18.34
C CYS A 314 7.58 -3.25 17.91
N SER A 315 8.86 -3.00 18.17
CA SER A 315 9.93 -3.95 17.88
C SER A 315 9.85 -5.23 18.70
N THR A 316 9.55 -5.11 20.00
CA THR A 316 9.32 -6.28 20.88
C THR A 316 8.18 -7.15 20.37
N ILE A 317 7.05 -6.54 19.96
CA ILE A 317 5.90 -7.25 19.39
C ILE A 317 6.29 -7.96 18.10
N TRP A 318 7.01 -7.29 17.19
CA TRP A 318 7.49 -7.89 15.95
C TRP A 318 8.35 -9.13 16.21
N HIS A 319 9.41 -8.99 17.00
CA HIS A 319 10.32 -10.10 17.29
C HIS A 319 9.65 -11.23 18.09
N THR A 320 8.64 -10.92 18.90
CA THR A 320 7.84 -11.95 19.57
C THR A 320 7.02 -12.75 18.57
N MET A 321 6.38 -12.06 17.60
CA MET A 321 5.39 -12.64 16.69
C MET A 321 5.95 -13.13 15.35
N ASN A 322 7.22 -12.87 15.04
CA ASN A 322 7.82 -13.20 13.75
C ASN A 322 7.86 -14.70 13.43
N SER A 323 7.73 -15.56 14.46
CA SER A 323 7.66 -17.02 14.32
C SER A 323 6.30 -17.55 13.88
N ILE A 324 5.31 -16.67 13.64
CA ILE A 324 3.98 -17.09 13.21
C ILE A 324 4.00 -17.62 11.78
N ALA A 325 3.43 -18.81 11.54
CA ALA A 325 3.40 -19.47 10.24
C ALA A 325 2.48 -18.79 9.20
N SER A 326 1.71 -17.78 9.62
CA SER A 326 0.89 -16.97 8.71
C SER A 326 1.71 -15.82 8.14
N GLN A 327 2.05 -15.91 6.85
CA GLN A 327 2.82 -14.87 6.15
C GLN A 327 2.17 -13.48 6.28
N THR A 328 0.86 -13.36 6.05
CA THR A 328 0.14 -12.09 6.15
C THR A 328 0.21 -11.47 7.54
N LEU A 329 0.15 -12.29 8.60
CA LEU A 329 0.27 -11.78 9.97
C LEU A 329 1.70 -11.37 10.28
N MET A 330 2.69 -12.17 9.88
CA MET A 330 4.10 -11.84 10.00
C MET A 330 4.39 -10.49 9.32
N GLU A 331 4.02 -10.32 8.06
CA GLU A 331 4.23 -9.07 7.31
C GLU A 331 3.59 -7.85 8.00
N ARG A 332 2.37 -8.01 8.56
CA ARG A 332 1.72 -6.94 9.33
C ARG A 332 2.49 -6.56 10.59
N PHE A 333 3.02 -7.53 11.33
CA PHE A 333 3.84 -7.23 12.50
C PHE A 333 5.17 -6.57 12.11
N ALA A 334 5.74 -6.89 10.94
CA ALA A 334 6.90 -6.16 10.41
C ALA A 334 6.55 -4.69 10.14
N CYS A 335 5.37 -4.42 9.57
CA CYS A 335 4.89 -3.04 9.37
C CYS A 335 4.77 -2.27 10.70
N VAL A 336 4.30 -2.93 11.78
CA VAL A 336 4.24 -2.33 13.12
C VAL A 336 5.61 -1.84 13.58
N ASP A 337 6.68 -2.62 13.38
CA ASP A 337 8.05 -2.22 13.74
C ASP A 337 8.53 -1.01 12.92
N TYR A 338 8.28 -1.01 11.61
CA TYR A 338 8.62 0.14 10.75
C TYR A 338 7.93 1.43 11.17
N THR A 339 6.68 1.37 11.66
CA THR A 339 6.02 2.54 12.23
C THR A 339 6.66 3.03 13.52
N GLY A 340 7.28 2.13 14.30
CA GLY A 340 8.03 2.46 15.51
C GLY A 340 9.24 3.32 15.18
N ILE A 341 10.08 2.83 14.27
CA ILE A 341 11.31 3.51 13.82
C ILE A 341 10.97 4.87 13.21
N SER A 342 9.96 4.93 12.33
CA SER A 342 9.55 6.17 11.66
C SER A 342 9.19 7.29 12.65
N MET A 343 8.38 6.96 13.67
CA MET A 343 7.94 7.94 14.65
C MET A 343 9.08 8.38 15.58
N LEU A 344 9.98 7.47 15.97
CA LEU A 344 11.16 7.79 16.77
C LEU A 344 12.10 8.76 16.04
N VAL A 345 12.38 8.50 14.76
CA VAL A 345 13.23 9.37 13.94
C VAL A 345 12.59 10.76 13.82
N ALA A 346 11.30 10.84 13.47
CA ALA A 346 10.60 12.11 13.36
C ALA A 346 10.60 12.90 14.67
N ALA A 347 10.29 12.26 15.80
CA ALA A 347 10.30 12.93 17.11
C ALA A 347 11.70 13.44 17.51
N SER A 348 12.75 12.69 17.18
CA SER A 348 14.14 13.09 17.45
C SER A 348 14.55 14.33 16.63
N ILE A 349 14.14 14.38 15.36
CA ILE A 349 14.38 15.54 14.50
C ILE A 349 13.57 16.75 15.00
N VAL A 350 12.29 16.58 15.33
CA VAL A 350 11.43 17.64 15.86
C VAL A 350 12.01 18.28 17.13
N THR A 351 12.55 17.47 18.06
CA THR A 351 13.22 17.99 19.27
C THR A 351 14.40 18.90 18.92
N THR A 352 15.17 18.52 17.90
CA THR A 352 16.34 19.29 17.45
C THR A 352 15.91 20.57 16.73
N GLU A 353 14.92 20.50 15.83
CA GLU A 353 14.36 21.65 15.11
C GLU A 353 13.73 22.67 16.07
N TYR A 354 12.98 22.18 17.06
CA TYR A 354 12.31 22.99 18.06
C TYR A 354 13.32 23.81 18.87
N THR A 355 14.41 23.19 19.31
CA THR A 355 15.46 23.85 20.11
C THR A 355 16.40 24.72 19.24
N ALA A 356 16.63 24.35 17.97
CA ALA A 356 17.46 25.12 17.05
C ALA A 356 16.81 26.46 16.68
N PHE A 357 15.51 26.45 16.39
CA PHE A 357 14.73 27.63 16.04
C PHE A 357 13.90 28.15 17.22
N TYR A 358 14.40 28.00 18.45
CA TYR A 358 13.70 28.39 19.69
C TYR A 358 13.29 29.87 19.76
N CYS A 359 13.92 30.70 18.94
CA CYS A 359 13.65 32.13 18.82
C CYS A 359 12.92 32.53 17.52
N GLU A 360 12.79 31.60 16.57
CA GLU A 360 12.32 31.88 15.20
C GLU A 360 11.07 31.04 14.89
N PRO A 361 9.87 31.51 15.26
CA PRO A 361 8.66 30.69 15.18
C PRO A 361 8.30 30.27 13.74
N PHE A 362 8.56 31.13 12.75
CA PHE A 362 8.27 30.80 11.35
C PHE A 362 9.11 29.62 10.87
N SER A 363 10.44 29.74 10.92
CA SER A 363 11.37 28.66 10.56
C SER A 363 11.08 27.37 11.34
N ARG A 364 10.83 27.50 12.66
CA ARG A 364 10.52 26.35 13.53
C ARG A 364 9.33 25.56 13.04
N TRP A 365 8.19 26.23 12.83
CA TRP A 365 6.97 25.53 12.44
C TRP A 365 7.02 24.98 11.02
N THR A 366 7.72 25.65 10.10
CA THR A 366 7.92 25.13 8.73
C THR A 366 8.63 23.77 8.76
N TYR A 367 9.75 23.66 9.48
CA TYR A 367 10.49 22.40 9.56
C TYR A 367 9.76 21.33 10.36
N ILE A 368 9.18 21.69 11.52
CA ILE A 368 8.42 20.73 12.34
C ILE A 368 7.23 20.15 11.56
N ILE A 369 6.47 20.97 10.84
CA ILE A 369 5.32 20.49 10.05
C ILE A 369 5.80 19.57 8.92
N LEU A 370 6.89 19.91 8.24
CA LEU A 370 7.49 19.06 7.21
C LEU A 370 7.89 17.71 7.80
N THR A 371 8.66 17.71 8.89
CA THR A 371 9.13 16.50 9.57
C THR A 371 7.97 15.66 10.12
N MET A 372 6.94 16.29 10.70
CA MET A 372 5.75 15.58 11.17
C MET A 372 4.93 14.98 10.02
N SER A 373 4.81 15.68 8.89
CA SER A 373 4.11 15.16 7.70
C SER A 373 4.82 13.93 7.12
N LEU A 374 6.14 13.96 7.06
CA LEU A 374 6.95 12.80 6.66
C LEU A 374 6.87 11.69 7.72
N GLY A 375 6.90 12.03 9.01
CA GLY A 375 6.69 11.06 10.09
C GLY A 375 5.35 10.30 9.97
N ILE A 376 4.27 11.02 9.68
CA ILE A 376 2.94 10.44 9.39
C ILE A 376 3.00 9.57 8.14
N GLY A 377 3.66 10.03 7.07
CA GLY A 377 3.93 9.22 5.89
C GLY A 377 4.63 7.91 6.22
N GLY A 378 5.62 7.93 7.11
CA GLY A 378 6.36 6.74 7.56
C GLY A 378 5.52 5.78 8.40
N VAL A 379 4.44 6.27 9.02
CA VAL A 379 3.45 5.42 9.70
C VAL A 379 2.46 4.80 8.71
N ILE A 380 2.03 5.54 7.69
CA ILE A 380 0.98 5.09 6.75
C ILE A 380 1.54 4.20 5.64
N LEU A 381 2.64 4.61 5.00
CA LEU A 381 3.17 3.97 3.80
C LEU A 381 3.51 2.49 3.99
N PRO A 382 4.13 2.03 5.11
CA PRO A 382 4.40 0.61 5.32
C PRO A 382 3.15 -0.28 5.32
N TRP A 383 1.97 0.27 5.62
CA TRP A 383 0.70 -0.46 5.61
C TRP A 383 0.03 -0.49 4.24
N HIS A 384 0.49 0.33 3.30
CA HIS A 384 -0.05 0.35 1.96
C HIS A 384 0.42 -0.89 1.18
N PRO A 385 -0.49 -1.73 0.65
CA PRO A 385 -0.15 -3.02 0.07
C PRO A 385 0.83 -2.89 -1.11
N THR A 386 0.76 -1.81 -1.89
CA THR A 386 1.71 -1.56 -3.00
C THR A 386 3.12 -1.25 -2.49
N PHE A 387 3.25 -0.54 -1.37
CA PHE A 387 4.54 -0.10 -0.83
C PHE A 387 5.23 -1.21 -0.02
N ASN A 388 4.46 -2.13 0.56
CA ASN A 388 4.99 -3.29 1.28
C ASN A 388 5.43 -4.44 0.36
N ARG A 389 5.23 -4.34 -0.96
CA ARG A 389 5.70 -5.38 -1.89
C ARG A 389 7.22 -5.49 -1.85
N HIS A 390 7.73 -6.70 -2.05
CA HIS A 390 9.17 -6.98 -2.02
C HIS A 390 9.95 -6.22 -3.11
N ASP A 391 9.36 -6.06 -4.30
CA ASP A 391 9.94 -5.31 -5.42
C ASP A 391 9.98 -3.78 -5.19
N MET A 392 9.19 -3.26 -4.25
CA MET A 392 9.17 -1.85 -3.86
C MET A 392 10.08 -1.56 -2.65
N ALA A 393 10.97 -2.48 -2.28
CA ALA A 393 11.92 -2.27 -1.18
C ALA A 393 12.78 -1.02 -1.36
N TRP A 394 13.16 -0.69 -2.61
CA TRP A 394 13.91 0.53 -2.93
C TRP A 394 13.12 1.80 -2.61
N ALA A 395 11.79 1.80 -2.80
CA ALA A 395 10.94 2.94 -2.50
C ALA A 395 10.86 3.20 -1.00
N ARG A 396 10.87 2.13 -0.18
CA ARG A 396 10.97 2.25 1.29
C ARG A 396 12.28 2.88 1.71
N VAL A 397 13.39 2.40 1.15
CA VAL A 397 14.73 2.96 1.43
C VAL A 397 14.77 4.43 1.00
N ALA A 398 14.31 4.76 -0.20
CA ALA A 398 14.28 6.13 -0.71
C ALA A 398 13.46 7.06 0.20
N PHE A 399 12.31 6.60 0.69
CA PHE A 399 11.48 7.37 1.62
C PHE A 399 12.22 7.67 2.94
N PHE A 400 12.81 6.65 3.58
CA PHE A 400 13.54 6.84 4.84
C PHE A 400 14.80 7.69 4.67
N VAL A 401 15.51 7.54 3.54
CA VAL A 401 16.64 8.40 3.19
C VAL A 401 16.17 9.84 3.00
N THR A 402 15.03 10.07 2.33
CA THR A 402 14.47 11.43 2.16
C THR A 402 14.11 12.05 3.51
N LEU A 403 13.47 11.29 4.41
CA LEU A 403 13.16 11.73 5.78
C LEU A 403 14.43 12.07 6.59
N ALA A 404 15.51 11.31 6.41
CA ALA A 404 16.79 11.64 7.04
C ALA A 404 17.43 12.90 6.41
N LEU A 405 17.34 13.04 5.08
CA LEU A 405 17.89 14.16 4.34
C LEU A 405 17.23 15.49 4.70
N THR A 406 15.92 15.49 5.02
CA THR A 406 15.23 16.70 5.48
C THR A 406 15.81 17.26 6.78
N GLY A 407 16.44 16.44 7.62
CA GLY A 407 17.14 16.90 8.82
C GLY A 407 18.36 17.80 8.54
N PHE A 408 18.92 17.75 7.33
CA PHE A 408 20.02 18.64 6.94
C PHE A 408 19.53 20.02 6.46
N SER A 409 18.26 20.18 6.11
CA SER A 409 17.71 21.47 5.66
C SER A 409 17.77 22.54 6.76
N PRO A 410 17.33 22.28 8.02
CA PRO A 410 17.59 23.14 9.16
C PRO A 410 19.07 23.52 9.31
N MET A 411 19.97 22.54 9.19
CA MET A 411 21.42 22.76 9.32
C MET A 411 21.95 23.73 8.26
N ALA A 412 21.47 23.61 7.02
CA ALA A 412 21.86 24.48 5.92
C ALA A 412 21.44 25.93 6.17
N GLN A 413 20.19 26.17 6.59
CA GLN A 413 19.71 27.50 6.96
C GLN A 413 20.53 28.09 8.11
N LEU A 414 20.77 27.32 9.18
CA LEU A 414 21.54 27.77 10.34
C LEU A 414 23.00 28.07 9.99
N SER A 415 23.60 27.27 9.12
CA SER A 415 24.97 27.50 8.65
C SER A 415 25.07 28.77 7.81
N TYR A 416 24.05 29.09 7.02
CA TYR A 416 23.98 30.31 6.23
C TYR A 416 23.76 31.56 7.11
N THR A 417 22.87 31.50 8.11
CA THR A 417 22.52 32.67 8.93
C THR A 417 23.46 32.92 10.10
N ARG A 418 23.98 31.86 10.74
CA ARG A 418 24.81 31.95 11.97
C ARG A 418 26.25 31.47 11.77
N GLY A 419 26.59 30.95 10.59
CA GLY A 419 27.90 30.39 10.28
C GLY A 419 28.04 28.92 10.65
N ILE A 420 28.94 28.23 9.94
CA ILE A 420 29.16 26.78 10.09
C ILE A 420 29.66 26.39 11.50
N GLN A 421 30.49 27.23 12.12
CA GLN A 421 31.05 26.96 13.44
C GLN A 421 29.97 26.91 14.51
N TRP A 422 29.01 27.83 14.43
CA TRP A 422 27.86 27.86 15.34
C TRP A 422 27.00 26.60 15.15
N CYS A 423 26.74 26.22 13.90
CA CYS A 423 25.97 25.02 13.57
C CYS A 423 26.64 23.75 14.11
N LEU A 424 27.94 23.56 13.89
CA LEU A 424 28.69 22.42 14.41
C LEU A 424 28.67 22.35 15.94
N TYR A 425 28.82 23.49 16.61
CA TYR A 425 28.72 23.56 18.07
C TYR A 425 27.32 23.16 18.56
N PHE A 426 26.26 23.67 17.92
CA PHE A 426 24.88 23.35 18.28
C PHE A 426 24.55 21.86 18.09
N TYR A 427 24.98 21.25 16.98
CA TYR A 427 24.70 19.83 16.69
C TYR A 427 25.67 18.85 17.36
N ALA A 428 26.76 19.31 17.97
CA ALA A 428 27.77 18.46 18.61
C ALA A 428 27.20 17.48 19.66
N PRO A 429 26.24 17.88 20.53
CA PRO A 429 25.62 16.94 21.49
C PRO A 429 24.88 15.80 20.78
N VAL A 430 24.20 16.09 19.68
CA VAL A 430 23.40 15.11 18.90
C VAL A 430 24.28 14.17 18.08
N ALA A 431 25.52 14.57 17.76
CA ALA A 431 26.44 13.79 16.93
C ALA A 431 26.69 12.37 17.47
N LYS A 432 26.76 12.19 18.79
CA LYS A 432 26.92 10.86 19.41
C LYS A 432 25.74 9.93 19.09
N SER A 433 24.52 10.45 19.16
CA SER A 433 23.30 9.72 18.82
C SER A 433 23.27 9.33 17.34
N ILE A 434 23.59 10.28 16.45
CA ILE A 434 23.65 10.03 15.00
C ILE A 434 24.71 8.97 14.68
N LEU A 435 25.89 9.07 15.28
CA LEU A 435 26.99 8.14 15.02
C LEU A 435 26.64 6.71 15.43
N VAL A 436 26.04 6.51 16.61
CA VAL A 436 25.67 5.15 17.05
C VAL A 436 24.57 4.55 16.17
N TYR A 437 23.58 5.33 15.74
CA TYR A 437 22.58 4.87 14.77
C TYR A 437 23.22 4.50 13.43
N PHE A 438 24.10 5.34 12.91
CA PHE A 438 24.76 5.11 11.63
C PHE A 438 25.63 3.85 11.67
N VAL A 439 26.51 3.72 12.67
CA VAL A 439 27.36 2.54 12.85
C VAL A 439 26.52 1.29 13.04
N GLY A 440 25.48 1.34 13.88
CA GLY A 440 24.55 0.23 14.07
C GLY A 440 23.86 -0.20 12.76
N ALA A 441 23.42 0.76 11.95
CA ALA A 441 22.78 0.48 10.67
C ALA A 441 23.75 -0.16 9.67
N CYS A 442 25.01 0.30 9.63
CA CYS A 442 26.07 -0.32 8.83
C CYS A 442 26.35 -1.77 9.27
N VAL A 443 26.41 -2.03 10.57
CA VAL A 443 26.56 -3.38 11.13
C VAL A 443 25.38 -4.27 10.72
N TYR A 444 24.15 -3.78 10.89
CA TYR A 444 22.92 -4.48 10.49
C TYR A 444 22.87 -4.80 8.99
N ALA A 445 23.26 -3.85 8.14
CA ALA A 445 23.24 -4.01 6.69
C ALA A 445 24.33 -4.99 6.21
N SER A 446 25.51 -4.95 6.83
CA SER A 446 26.65 -5.81 6.48
C SER A 446 26.52 -7.26 6.98
N LYS A 447 25.60 -7.52 7.92
CA LYS A 447 25.39 -8.82 8.59
C LYS A 447 26.63 -9.31 9.33
N VAL A 448 27.41 -8.38 9.88
CA VAL A 448 28.63 -8.66 10.65
C VAL A 448 28.28 -8.65 12.15
N PRO A 449 28.78 -9.59 12.96
CA PRO A 449 29.84 -10.56 12.68
C PRO A 449 29.38 -11.94 12.17
N GLU A 450 28.08 -12.22 12.11
CA GLU A 450 27.58 -13.56 11.73
C GLU A 450 28.01 -13.96 10.32
N ARG A 451 28.18 -13.00 9.41
CA ARG A 451 28.73 -13.25 8.07
C ARG A 451 30.15 -13.80 8.09
N TRP A 452 30.97 -13.41 9.07
CA TRP A 452 32.36 -13.88 9.17
C TRP A 452 32.46 -15.29 9.75
N LYS A 453 31.55 -15.64 10.67
CA LYS A 453 31.47 -16.99 11.26
C LYS A 453 30.00 -17.43 11.37
N PRO A 454 29.42 -17.94 10.28
CA PRO A 454 28.05 -18.45 10.28
C PRO A 454 27.85 -19.52 11.37
N GLY A 455 26.72 -19.50 12.06
CA GLY A 455 26.42 -20.45 13.15
C GLY A 455 26.96 -20.09 14.54
N LEU A 456 27.99 -19.23 14.62
CA LEU A 456 28.61 -18.84 15.90
C LEU A 456 27.74 -17.82 16.67
N PHE A 457 27.10 -16.91 15.94
CA PHE A 457 26.33 -15.79 16.49
C PHE A 457 24.81 -16.03 16.41
N ASP A 458 24.39 -17.30 16.40
CA ASP A 458 22.98 -17.66 16.18
C ASP A 458 22.04 -17.20 17.30
N TYR A 459 22.54 -17.10 18.53
CA TYR A 459 21.73 -16.73 19.70
C TYR A 459 22.05 -15.35 20.28
N CYS A 460 23.28 -14.88 20.11
CA CYS A 460 23.76 -13.64 20.73
C CYS A 460 24.93 -13.05 19.93
N GLY A 461 25.03 -11.73 19.93
CA GLY A 461 26.12 -10.98 19.30
C GLY A 461 26.02 -10.87 17.77
N GLY A 462 24.89 -11.27 17.18
CA GLY A 462 24.63 -11.07 15.75
C GLY A 462 24.37 -9.59 15.43
N SER A 463 24.48 -9.22 14.15
CA SER A 463 24.29 -7.85 13.67
C SER A 463 22.96 -7.24 14.11
N HIS A 464 21.88 -8.03 14.14
CA HIS A 464 20.56 -7.58 14.58
C HIS A 464 20.52 -7.29 16.09
N ASN A 465 21.21 -8.09 16.91
CA ASN A 465 21.34 -7.82 18.34
C ASN A 465 22.08 -6.50 18.56
N ILE A 466 23.17 -6.30 17.82
CA ILE A 466 23.98 -5.06 17.89
C ILE A 466 23.14 -3.86 17.43
N TRP A 467 22.33 -4.02 16.39
CA TRP A 467 21.39 -2.98 15.95
C TRP A 467 20.41 -2.56 17.04
N HIS A 468 19.80 -3.51 17.74
CA HIS A 468 18.89 -3.21 18.86
C HIS A 468 19.60 -2.44 19.98
N LEU A 469 20.82 -2.85 20.35
CA LEU A 469 21.61 -2.13 21.33
C LEU A 469 22.00 -0.72 20.86
N ALA A 470 22.30 -0.56 19.57
CA ALA A 470 22.59 0.74 18.96
C ALA A 470 21.37 1.65 18.96
N VAL A 471 20.16 1.12 18.73
CA VAL A 471 18.90 1.89 18.82
C VAL A 471 18.68 2.40 20.23
N LEU A 472 18.85 1.55 21.25
CA LEU A 472 18.76 1.97 22.65
C LEU A 472 19.84 3.02 22.98
N GLY A 473 21.09 2.77 22.60
CA GLY A 473 22.18 3.74 22.78
C GLY A 473 21.90 5.09 22.10
N GLY A 474 21.30 5.06 20.91
CA GLY A 474 20.88 6.23 20.17
C GLY A 474 19.82 7.05 20.91
N ILE A 475 18.81 6.38 21.50
CA ILE A 475 17.79 7.00 22.35
C ILE A 475 18.44 7.66 23.58
N LEU A 476 19.34 6.95 24.26
CA LEU A 476 20.01 7.46 25.47
C LEU A 476 20.92 8.66 25.17
N PHE A 477 21.73 8.59 24.11
CA PHE A 477 22.54 9.73 23.70
C PHE A 477 21.70 10.90 23.20
N HIS A 478 20.56 10.63 22.54
CA HIS A 478 19.65 11.70 22.14
C HIS A 478 19.00 12.36 23.36
N TYR A 479 18.63 11.59 24.40
CA TYR A 479 18.14 12.13 25.66
C TYR A 479 19.16 13.06 26.33
N HIS A 480 20.44 12.65 26.39
CA HIS A 480 21.50 13.51 26.92
C HIS A 480 21.68 14.77 26.07
N ALA A 481 21.70 14.63 24.73
CA ALA A 481 21.76 15.77 23.83
C ALA A 481 20.57 16.72 24.02
N MET A 482 19.37 16.18 24.21
CA MET A 482 18.15 16.93 24.47
C MET A 482 18.27 17.78 25.74
N GLN A 483 18.88 17.26 26.82
CA GLN A 483 19.14 18.06 28.03
C GLN A 483 20.04 19.27 27.73
N ASP A 484 21.13 19.06 26.98
CA ASP A 484 22.07 20.13 26.61
C ASP A 484 21.40 21.17 25.69
N LEU A 485 20.60 20.69 24.72
CA LEU A 485 19.86 21.52 23.78
C LEU A 485 18.81 22.39 24.49
N PHE A 486 18.05 21.84 25.44
CA PHE A 486 17.09 22.60 26.23
C PHE A 486 17.79 23.61 27.15
N ALA A 487 18.87 23.22 27.84
CA ALA A 487 19.65 24.15 28.65
C ALA A 487 20.16 25.34 27.81
N GLY A 488 20.71 25.07 26.62
CA GLY A 488 21.12 26.11 25.68
C GLY A 488 19.96 26.96 25.15
N ALA A 489 18.79 26.36 24.95
CA ALA A 489 17.59 27.07 24.52
C ALA A 489 17.10 28.06 25.59
N PHE A 490 17.14 27.69 26.87
CA PHE A 490 16.75 28.59 27.97
C PHE A 490 17.67 29.81 28.08
N VAL A 491 18.98 29.61 27.90
CA VAL A 491 19.95 30.73 27.85
C VAL A 491 19.63 31.67 26.69
N ARG A 492 19.33 31.14 25.50
CA ARG A 492 18.93 31.96 24.34
C ARG A 492 17.60 32.68 24.56
N ALA A 493 16.64 32.04 25.22
CA ALA A 493 15.34 32.66 25.53
C ALA A 493 15.49 33.90 26.42
N GLN A 494 16.39 33.86 27.40
CA GLN A 494 16.66 34.99 28.30
C GLN A 494 17.35 36.16 27.61
N GLY A 495 18.20 35.90 26.60
CA GLY A 495 18.98 36.93 25.91
C GLY A 495 18.37 37.43 24.59
N GLU A 496 18.09 36.51 23.67
CA GLU A 496 17.74 36.82 22.28
C GLU A 496 16.23 37.06 22.09
N CYS A 497 15.36 36.42 22.89
CA CYS A 497 13.90 36.47 22.72
C CYS A 497 13.11 36.54 24.03
N PRO A 498 13.29 37.60 24.85
CA PRO A 498 12.69 37.71 26.17
C PRO A 498 11.14 37.68 26.15
N ASN A 499 10.51 38.16 25.07
CA ASN A 499 9.05 38.22 24.91
C ASN A 499 8.35 36.84 24.79
N LEU A 500 9.09 35.73 24.68
CA LEU A 500 8.54 34.37 24.69
C LEU A 500 8.41 33.78 26.11
N THR A 501 8.95 34.47 27.13
CA THR A 501 8.96 34.02 28.54
C THR A 501 7.94 34.72 29.44
N SER A 502 7.21 35.71 28.92
CA SER A 502 6.19 36.50 29.64
C SER A 502 4.78 35.94 29.51
#